data_AF-A0A1I6LHF8-F1
#
_entry.id   AF-A0A1I6LHF8-F1
#
_cell.length_a   1.000
_cell.length_b   1.000
_cell.length_c   1.000
_cell.angle_alpha   90.00
_cell.angle_beta   90.00
_cell.angle_gamma   90.00
#
_symmetry.space_group_name_H-M   'P 1'
#
loop_
_entity.id
_entity.type
_entity.pdbx_description
1 polymer ?
#
loop_
_entity_poly.entity_id
_entity_poly.type
_entity_poly.pdbx_seq_one_letter_code
_entity_poly.pdbx_strand_id
1 'polypeptide(L)' 'MSRLRTVFLLAAASVVACLSLSGCVVVAPRHGGVWVPGYWGPPHVWVEGHWRYR' A
#
# COMPACT_ATOMS: atom_id res chain seq x y z
N MET A 1 -27.87 15.68 17.91
CA MET A 1 -27.29 15.70 16.55
C MET A 1 -25.75 15.79 16.54
N SER A 2 -25.10 16.39 17.55
CA SER A 2 -23.62 16.47 17.63
C SER A 2 -22.94 15.11 17.85
N ARG A 3 -23.47 14.25 18.74
CA ARG A 3 -22.89 12.93 19.03
C ARG A 3 -22.81 12.00 17.82
N LEU A 4 -23.87 11.95 17.01
CA LEU A 4 -23.89 11.16 15.77
C LEU A 4 -22.84 11.69 14.77
N ARG A 5 -22.74 13.01 14.59
CA ARG A 5 -21.69 13.61 13.74
C ARG A 5 -20.29 13.26 14.21
N THR A 6 -20.02 13.30 15.51
CA THR A 6 -18.70 12.92 16.06
C THR A 6 -18.38 11.45 15.78
N VAL A 7 -19.34 10.54 15.97
CA VAL A 7 -19.16 9.11 15.70
C VAL A 7 -18.87 8.86 14.21
N PHE A 8 -19.62 9.49 13.31
CA PHE A 8 -19.36 9.37 11.87
C PHE A 8 -17.99 9.92 11.46
N LEU A 9 -17.56 11.05 12.03
CA LEU A 9 -16.24 11.61 11.73
C LEU A 9 -15.10 10.70 12.22
N LEU A 10 -15.23 10.10 13.40
CA LEU A 10 -14.23 9.15 13.91
C LEU A 10 -14.18 7.87 13.08
N ALA A 11 -15.33 7.34 12.66
CA ALA A 11 -15.40 6.18 11.78
C ALA A 11 -14.81 6.46 10.39
N ALA A 12 -15.08 7.63 9.82
CA ALA A 12 -14.47 8.03 8.56
C ALA A 12 -12.94 8.18 8.69
N ALA A 13 -12.47 8.80 9.79
CA ALA A 13 -11.04 8.97 10.05
C ALA A 13 -10.32 7.62 10.21
N SER A 14 -10.92 6.64 10.89
CA SER A 14 -10.31 5.31 11.06
C SER A 14 -10.23 4.55 9.73
N VAL A 15 -11.26 4.62 8.88
CA VAL A 15 -11.23 4.00 7.55
C VAL A 15 -10.12 4.61 6.68
N VAL A 16 -10.01 5.95 6.67
CA VAL A 16 -8.93 6.63 5.93
C VAL A 16 -7.55 6.23 6.46
N ALA A 17 -7.39 6.13 7.78
CA ALA A 17 -6.13 5.68 8.38
C ALA A 17 -5.76 4.25 7.96
N CYS A 18 -6.71 3.31 8.00
CA CYS A 18 -6.48 1.93 7.55
C CYS A 18 -6.09 1.86 6.07
N LEU A 19 -6.73 2.65 5.22
CA LEU A 19 -6.40 2.70 3.78
C LEU A 19 -5.01 3.29 3.54
N SER A 20 -4.62 4.34 4.26
CA SER A 20 -3.27 4.92 4.18
C SER A 20 -2.19 3.94 4.65
N LEU A 21 -2.48 3.15 5.69
CA LEU A 21 -1.59 2.11 6.21
C LEU A 21 -1.46 0.92 5.24
N SER A 22 -2.47 0.66 4.39
CA SER A 22 -2.42 -0.40 3.38
C SER A 22 -1.47 -0.11 2.21
N GLY A 23 -1.13 1.16 1.98
CA GLY A 23 -0.08 1.55 1.03
C GLY A 23 1.32 1.11 1.47
N CYS A 24 1.51 0.89 2.78
CA CYS A 24 2.69 0.25 3.34
C CYS A 24 2.53 -1.28 3.25
N VAL A 25 2.49 -1.82 2.04
CA VAL A 25 2.78 -3.25 1.83
C VAL A 25 4.27 -3.43 2.13
N VAL A 26 4.60 -3.55 3.42
CA VAL A 26 5.93 -3.91 3.90
C VAL A 26 6.11 -5.37 3.53
N VAL A 27 6.51 -5.61 2.28
CA VAL A 27 7.01 -6.92 1.89
C VAL A 27 8.23 -7.17 2.78
N ALA A 28 8.13 -8.18 3.65
CA ALA A 28 9.20 -8.48 4.60
C ALA A 28 10.52 -8.62 3.85
N PRO A 29 11.59 -7.90 4.25
CA PRO A 29 12.86 -7.93 3.53
C PRO A 29 13.38 -9.37 3.48
N ARG A 30 13.57 -9.91 2.27
CA ARG A 30 14.26 -11.18 2.07
C ARG A 30 15.76 -10.92 2.03
N HIS A 31 16.55 -11.71 2.77
CA HIS A 31 18.01 -11.57 2.80
C HIS A 31 18.58 -11.57 1.37
N GLY A 32 19.27 -10.49 0.99
CA GLY A 32 19.92 -10.34 -0.32
C GLY A 32 18.99 -9.96 -1.50
N GLY A 33 17.71 -9.68 -1.26
CA GLY A 33 16.75 -9.28 -2.30
C GLY A 33 16.12 -7.91 -2.04
N VAL A 34 15.91 -7.13 -3.11
CA VAL A 34 15.12 -5.89 -3.09
C VAL A 34 13.79 -6.15 -3.81
N TRP A 35 12.67 -5.81 -3.19
CA TRP A 35 11.37 -5.88 -3.85
C TRP A 35 11.25 -4.76 -4.89
N VAL A 36 10.99 -5.12 -6.13
CA VAL A 36 10.69 -4.19 -7.22
C VAL A 36 9.18 -4.19 -7.41
N PRO A 37 8.47 -3.05 -7.18
CA PRO A 37 7.04 -2.96 -7.43
C PRO A 37 6.76 -3.12 -8.93
N GLY A 38 5.55 -3.58 -9.28
CA GLY A 38 5.17 -3.73 -10.68
C GLY A 38 5.23 -2.41 -11.45
N TYR A 39 5.72 -2.46 -12.68
CA TYR A 39 5.94 -1.27 -13.51
C TYR A 39 5.72 -1.56 -14.99
N TRP A 40 5.45 -0.50 -15.75
CA TRP A 40 5.42 -0.56 -17.22
C TRP A 40 6.83 -0.45 -17.77
N GLY A 41 7.32 -1.54 -18.37
CA GLY A 41 8.59 -1.56 -19.10
C GLY A 41 8.41 -1.20 -20.58
N PRO A 42 9.45 -0.72 -21.28
CA PRO A 42 9.42 -0.59 -22.73
C PRO A 42 9.33 -1.97 -23.41
N PRO A 43 8.63 -2.13 -24.55
CA PRO A 43 7.80 -1.15 -25.27
C PRO A 43 6.31 -1.24 -24.86
N HIS A 44 5.99 -1.08 -23.57
CA HIS A 44 4.65 -1.22 -22.96
C HIS A 44 4.28 -2.65 -22.52
N VAL A 45 5.18 -3.30 -21.78
CA VAL A 45 4.92 -4.59 -21.12
C VAL A 45 4.74 -4.34 -19.63
N TRP A 46 3.70 -4.93 -19.04
CA TRP A 46 3.54 -4.95 -17.59
C TRP A 46 4.52 -5.94 -16.99
N VAL A 47 5.42 -5.45 -16.14
CA VAL A 47 6.31 -6.29 -15.35
C VAL A 47 5.68 -6.44 -13.97
N GLU A 48 5.31 -7.67 -13.62
CA GLU A 48 4.81 -7.97 -12.27
C GLU A 48 5.88 -7.71 -11.21
N GLY A 49 5.42 -7.35 -10.01
CA GLY A 49 6.32 -7.12 -8.88
C GLY A 49 7.12 -8.38 -8.56
N HIS A 50 8.43 -8.23 -8.38
CA HIS A 50 9.33 -9.36 -8.17
C HIS A 50 10.48 -9.01 -7.23
N TRP A 51 11.11 -10.04 -6.69
CA TRP A 51 12.35 -9.90 -5.94
C TRP A 51 13.53 -9.83 -6.91
N ARG A 52 14.32 -8.76 -6.80
CA ARG A 52 15.59 -8.62 -7.50
C ARG A 52 16.73 -8.96 -6.53
N TYR A 53 17.53 -9.94 -6.91
CA TYR A 53 18.75 -10.33 -6.21
C TYR A 53 19.95 -9.67 -6.89
N ARG A 54 21.03 -9.44 -6.14
CA ARG A 54 22.29 -8.91 -6.68
C ARG A 54 23.17 -10.04 -7.20
#